data_AF-A0AAD4KCE9-F1
#
_entry.id   AF-A0AAD4KCE9-F1
#
_cell.length_a   1.000
_cell.length_b   1.000
_cell.length_c   1.000
_cell.angle_alpha   90.00
_cell.angle_beta   90.00
_cell.angle_gamma   90.00
#
_symmetry.space_group_name_H-M   'P 1'
#
loop_
_entity.id
_entity.type
_entity.pdbx_description
1 polymer ?
#
loop_
_entity_poly.entity_id
_entity_poly.type
_entity_poly.pdbx_seq_one_letter_code
_entity_poly.pdbx_strand_id
1 'polypeptide(L)'
;RRDMAEHNTSYEEECQRAELLGIQPPDQAEFERQRHARLEQQLAEQEAAEANALEQQEEALRGTGGKLDELNSILSSTQQRLNRFKQTACGSLTNIFARGGSFSGAAGGGTATSSMDVPGSGQEEDLQQQPVQRQPQPMAPPTAAQVSAAKAAQQSRMDGQLDKLDALINKADNAQLAMSEQTKQMRRMAK
;
A
#
# COMPACT_ATOMS: atom_id res chain seq x y z
N ARG A 1 -24.93 25.20 12.30
CA ARG A 1 -25.32 23.79 12.09
C ARG A 1 -26.71 23.77 11.49
N ARG A 2 -26.79 23.72 10.16
CA ARG A 2 -28.05 23.51 9.44
C ARG A 2 -27.65 22.82 8.13
N ASP A 3 -27.24 21.57 8.28
CA ASP A 3 -27.23 20.64 7.16
C ASP A 3 -28.70 20.31 6.91
N MET A 4 -29.38 21.20 6.19
CA MET A 4 -30.70 20.91 5.66
C MET A 4 -30.48 19.85 4.60
N ALA A 5 -30.81 18.60 4.95
CA ALA A 5 -30.92 17.51 3.99
C ALA A 5 -31.67 18.04 2.77
N GLU A 6 -30.95 18.19 1.66
CA GLU A 6 -31.53 18.58 0.38
C GLU A 6 -32.40 17.41 -0.06
N HIS A 7 -33.67 17.46 0.32
CA HIS A 7 -34.66 16.55 -0.21
C HIS A 7 -34.67 16.79 -1.72
N ASN A 8 -34.65 15.71 -2.49
CA ASN A 8 -34.66 15.73 -3.95
C ASN A 8 -36.04 16.26 -4.40
N THR A 9 -36.25 17.57 -4.29
CA THR A 9 -37.53 18.24 -4.55
C THR A 9 -37.80 18.24 -6.05
N SER A 10 -39.02 17.89 -6.41
CA SER A 10 -39.46 17.95 -7.81
C SER A 10 -39.63 19.40 -8.23
N TYR A 11 -39.40 19.70 -9.51
CA TYR A 11 -39.65 21.02 -10.07
C TYR A 11 -41.10 21.49 -9.81
N GLU A 12 -42.06 20.57 -9.85
CA GLU A 12 -43.46 20.84 -9.55
C GLU A 12 -43.68 21.32 -8.10
N GLU A 13 -42.93 20.75 -7.15
CA GLU A 13 -43.01 21.12 -5.73
C GLU A 13 -42.39 22.50 -5.49
N GLU A 14 -41.30 22.82 -6.20
CA GLU A 14 -40.67 24.14 -6.17
C GLU A 14 -41.59 25.22 -6.75
N CYS A 15 -42.36 24.89 -7.79
CA CYS A 15 -43.38 25.78 -8.36
C CYS A 15 -44.53 26.01 -7.37
N GLN A 16 -45.06 24.95 -6.74
CA GLN A 16 -46.09 25.07 -5.70
C GLN A 16 -45.59 25.90 -4.50
N ARG A 17 -44.31 25.73 -4.14
CA ARG A 17 -43.67 26.53 -3.08
C ARG A 17 -43.57 28.00 -3.46
N ALA A 18 -43.19 28.29 -4.70
CA ALA A 18 -43.09 29.66 -5.19
C ALA A 18 -44.46 30.37 -5.18
N GLU A 19 -45.50 29.67 -5.62
CA GLU A 19 -46.89 30.16 -5.57
C GLU A 19 -47.33 30.49 -4.14
N LEU A 20 -47.10 29.57 -3.18
CA LEU A 20 -47.46 29.78 -1.78
C LEU A 20 -46.70 30.93 -1.12
N LEU A 21 -45.46 31.17 -1.53
CA LEU A 21 -44.60 32.26 -1.04
C LEU A 21 -44.82 33.58 -1.78
N GLY A 22 -45.64 33.60 -2.83
CA GLY A 22 -45.88 34.78 -3.67
C GLY A 22 -44.64 35.25 -4.45
N ILE A 23 -43.69 34.35 -4.71
CA ILE A 23 -42.48 34.63 -5.49
C ILE A 23 -42.62 34.05 -6.91
N GLN A 24 -41.86 34.58 -7.86
CA GLN A 24 -41.88 34.07 -9.24
C GLN A 24 -41.37 32.61 -9.26
N PRO A 25 -42.05 31.68 -9.97
CA PRO A 25 -41.57 30.32 -10.12
C PRO A 25 -40.20 30.30 -10.82
N PRO A 26 -39.28 29.44 -10.39
CA PRO A 26 -37.96 29.31 -11.01
C PRO A 26 -38.10 28.80 -12.45
N ASP A 27 -37.18 29.20 -13.33
CA ASP A 27 -37.15 28.67 -14.70
C ASP A 27 -36.81 27.17 -14.70
N GLN A 28 -37.53 26.39 -15.49
CA GLN A 28 -37.39 24.94 -15.54
C GLN A 28 -35.99 24.51 -15.99
N ALA A 29 -35.45 25.17 -17.01
CA ALA A 29 -34.15 24.79 -17.57
C ALA A 29 -33.00 25.15 -16.62
N GLU A 30 -33.11 26.25 -15.89
CA GLU A 30 -32.15 26.62 -14.84
C GLU A 30 -32.23 25.67 -13.64
N PHE A 31 -33.44 25.29 -13.21
CA PHE A 31 -33.66 24.33 -12.13
C PHE A 31 -33.07 22.95 -12.47
N GLU A 32 -33.37 22.42 -13.64
CA GLU A 32 -32.83 21.13 -14.10
C GLU A 32 -31.31 21.17 -14.22
N ARG A 33 -30.73 22.28 -14.69
CA ARG A 33 -29.28 22.47 -14.74
C ARG A 33 -28.65 22.48 -13.36
N GLN A 34 -29.24 23.21 -12.40
CA GLN A 34 -28.74 23.27 -11.03
C GLN A 34 -28.86 21.91 -10.33
N ARG A 35 -29.94 21.17 -10.58
CA ARG A 35 -30.12 19.81 -10.09
C ARG A 35 -29.09 18.85 -10.69
N HIS A 36 -28.87 18.90 -12.00
CA HIS A 36 -27.86 18.08 -12.66
C HIS A 36 -26.46 18.38 -12.12
N ALA A 37 -26.11 19.66 -11.97
CA ALA A 37 -24.82 20.07 -11.41
C ALA A 37 -24.60 19.54 -9.98
N ARG A 38 -25.64 19.54 -9.14
CA ARG A 38 -25.56 18.95 -7.78
C ARG A 38 -25.39 17.43 -7.80
N LEU A 39 -26.10 16.74 -8.69
CA LEU A 39 -25.96 15.29 -8.84
C LEU A 39 -24.56 14.92 -9.34
N GLU A 40 -24.05 15.67 -10.32
CA GLU A 40 -22.69 15.50 -10.85
C GLU A 40 -21.64 15.74 -9.77
N GLN A 41 -21.80 16.79 -8.95
CA GLN A 41 -20.91 17.04 -7.82
C GLN A 41 -20.96 15.88 -6.80
N GLN A 42 -22.14 15.39 -6.42
CA GLN A 42 -22.27 14.26 -5.51
C GLN A 42 -21.64 12.98 -6.06
N LEU A 43 -21.76 12.73 -7.37
CA LEU A 43 -21.11 11.59 -8.01
C LEU A 43 -19.59 11.75 -8.02
N ALA A 44 -19.08 12.93 -8.37
CA ALA A 44 -17.65 13.22 -8.36
C ALA A 44 -17.06 13.08 -6.94
N GLU A 45 -17.78 13.54 -5.92
CA GLU A 45 -17.38 13.36 -4.52
C GLU A 45 -17.37 11.88 -4.10
N GLN A 46 -18.36 11.09 -4.52
CA GLN A 46 -18.37 9.65 -4.26
C GLN A 46 -17.23 8.91 -4.96
N GLU A 47 -16.98 9.22 -6.24
CA GLU A 47 -15.88 8.61 -7.00
C GLU A 47 -14.52 8.97 -6.38
N ALA A 48 -14.33 10.22 -5.97
CA ALA A 48 -13.13 10.66 -5.27
C ALA A 48 -12.96 9.96 -3.91
N ALA A 49 -14.06 9.78 -3.16
CA ALA A 49 -14.04 9.05 -1.89
C ALA A 49 -13.68 7.57 -2.08
N GLU A 50 -14.22 6.92 -3.12
CA GLU A 50 -13.90 5.53 -3.46
C GLU A 50 -12.43 5.36 -3.86
N ALA A 51 -11.91 6.26 -4.70
CA ALA A 51 -10.51 6.27 -5.11
C ALA A 51 -9.56 6.42 -3.91
N ASN A 52 -9.87 7.34 -2.99
CA ASN A 52 -9.09 7.53 -1.75
C ASN A 52 -9.17 6.31 -0.83
N ALA A 53 -10.32 5.63 -0.75
CA ALA A 53 -10.47 4.42 0.05
C ALA A 53 -9.60 3.28 -0.48
N LEU A 54 -9.52 3.11 -1.80
CA LEU A 54 -8.65 2.12 -2.44
C LEU A 54 -7.16 2.42 -2.18
N GLU A 55 -6.75 3.68 -2.22
CA GLU A 55 -5.36 4.09 -1.93
C GLU A 55 -4.99 3.81 -0.46
N GLN A 56 -5.87 4.14 0.49
CA GLN A 56 -5.66 3.85 1.91
C GLN A 56 -5.50 2.34 2.18
N GLN A 57 -6.30 1.50 1.50
CA GLN A 57 -6.15 0.05 1.61
C GLN A 57 -4.81 -0.43 1.05
N GLU A 58 -4.34 0.13 -0.06
CA GLU A 58 -3.03 -0.21 -0.63
C GLU A 58 -1.88 0.16 0.32
N GLU A 59 -1.92 1.34 0.92
CA GLU A 59 -0.91 1.76 1.90
C GLU A 59 -0.91 0.83 3.12
N ALA A 60 -2.09 0.45 3.62
CA ALA A 60 -2.23 -0.51 4.72
C ALA A 60 -1.61 -1.87 4.37
N LEU A 61 -1.88 -2.41 3.18
CA LEU A 61 -1.31 -3.68 2.70
C LEU A 61 0.22 -3.59 2.52
N ARG A 62 0.72 -2.47 2.05
CA ARG A 62 2.16 -2.24 1.92
C ARG A 62 2.83 -2.19 3.30
N GLY A 63 2.21 -1.51 4.26
CA GLY A 63 2.69 -1.44 5.64
C GLY A 63 2.69 -2.79 6.35
N THR A 64 1.65 -3.62 6.17
CA THR A 64 1.63 -4.98 6.71
C THR A 64 2.64 -5.89 6.02
N GLY A 65 2.86 -5.74 4.71
CA GLY A 65 3.90 -6.45 3.97
C GLY A 65 5.31 -6.20 4.50
N GLY A 66 5.67 -4.94 4.71
CA GLY A 66 6.97 -4.59 5.29
C GLY A 66 7.19 -5.22 6.67
N LYS A 67 6.17 -5.16 7.54
CA LYS A 67 6.23 -5.78 8.89
C LYS A 67 6.40 -7.29 8.83
N LEU A 68 5.73 -7.98 7.90
CA LEU A 68 5.88 -9.44 7.72
C LEU A 68 7.24 -9.82 7.15
N ASP A 69 7.83 -8.98 6.30
CA ASP A 69 9.18 -9.18 5.77
C ASP A 69 10.24 -9.03 6.86
N GLU A 70 10.10 -8.01 7.72
CA GLU A 70 10.94 -7.84 8.91
C GLU A 70 10.82 -9.04 9.86
N LEU A 71 9.60 -9.50 10.11
CA LEU A 71 9.35 -10.66 10.96
C LEU A 71 10.00 -11.93 10.37
N ASN A 72 9.86 -12.19 9.08
CA ASN A 72 10.52 -13.32 8.42
C ASN A 72 12.07 -13.21 8.48
N SER A 73 12.62 -11.99 8.38
CA SER A 73 14.05 -11.73 8.56
C SER A 73 14.52 -12.05 9.99
N ILE A 74 13.76 -11.61 11.01
CA ILE A 74 14.03 -11.92 12.42
C ILE A 74 13.98 -13.43 12.66
N LEU A 75 12.99 -14.12 12.12
CA LEU A 75 12.85 -15.56 12.26
C LEU A 75 14.02 -16.30 11.59
N SER A 76 14.46 -15.84 10.41
CA SER A 76 15.63 -16.39 9.73
C SER A 76 16.90 -16.23 10.57
N SER A 77 17.14 -15.03 11.10
CA SER A 77 18.27 -14.75 12.01
C SER A 77 18.21 -15.58 13.30
N THR A 78 17.01 -15.75 13.86
CA THR A 78 16.80 -16.56 15.06
C THR A 78 17.08 -18.03 14.80
N GLN A 79 16.62 -18.60 13.69
CA GLN A 79 16.93 -19.98 13.32
C GLN A 79 18.42 -20.21 13.11
N GLN A 80 19.15 -19.26 12.49
CA GLN A 80 20.60 -19.32 12.37
C GLN A 80 21.29 -19.36 13.73
N ARG A 81 20.85 -18.52 14.68
CA ARG A 81 21.37 -18.51 16.05
C ARG A 81 21.10 -19.82 16.77
N LEU A 82 19.90 -20.39 16.64
CA LEU A 82 19.56 -21.69 17.22
C LEU A 82 20.43 -22.80 16.63
N ASN A 83 20.69 -22.78 15.31
CA ASN A 83 21.57 -23.77 14.67
C ASN A 83 23.01 -23.64 15.16
N ARG A 84 23.54 -22.42 15.27
CA ARG A 84 24.88 -22.17 15.85
C ARG A 84 24.96 -22.63 17.30
N PHE A 85 23.92 -22.38 18.10
CA PHE A 85 23.87 -22.84 19.48
C PHE A 85 23.88 -24.37 19.56
N LYS A 86 23.08 -25.07 18.75
CA LYS A 86 23.09 -26.55 18.69
C LYS A 86 24.48 -27.10 18.36
N GLN A 87 25.17 -26.51 17.38
CA GLN A 87 26.51 -26.92 16.98
C GLN A 87 27.56 -26.63 18.06
N THR A 88 27.44 -25.50 18.75
CA THR A 88 28.44 -25.04 19.73
C THR A 88 28.23 -25.65 21.12
N ALA A 89 26.99 -25.75 21.60
CA ALA A 89 26.70 -26.22 22.96
C ALA A 89 26.68 -27.76 23.05
N CYS A 90 26.18 -28.46 22.02
CA CYS A 90 26.07 -29.92 22.03
C CYS A 90 27.16 -30.65 21.24
N GLY A 91 27.91 -29.95 20.36
CA GLY A 91 29.01 -30.53 19.57
C GLY A 91 30.42 -30.21 20.10
N SER A 92 30.60 -29.13 20.87
CA SER A 92 31.92 -28.69 21.34
C SER A 92 32.50 -29.55 22.48
N LEU A 93 31.66 -30.21 23.29
CA LEU A 93 32.16 -31.01 24.42
C LEU A 93 32.70 -32.39 24.02
N THR A 94 32.37 -32.91 22.82
CA THR A 94 32.87 -34.23 22.40
C THR A 94 34.33 -34.19 21.93
N ASN A 95 34.85 -33.02 21.54
CA ASN A 95 36.24 -32.89 21.07
C ASN A 95 37.25 -32.50 22.17
N ILE A 96 36.80 -32.07 23.35
CA ILE A 96 37.72 -31.66 24.43
C ILE A 96 38.27 -32.88 25.20
N PHE A 97 37.53 -34.00 25.25
CA PHE A 97 37.99 -35.23 25.93
C PHE A 97 38.74 -36.23 25.03
N ALA A 98 38.85 -35.97 23.73
CA ALA A 98 39.42 -36.93 22.78
C ALA A 98 40.84 -36.61 22.28
N ARG A 99 41.50 -35.55 22.78
CA ARG A 99 42.81 -35.15 22.21
C ARG A 99 43.81 -34.61 23.24
N GLY A 100 44.24 -35.50 24.13
CA GLY A 100 45.60 -35.44 24.66
C GLY A 100 46.57 -35.92 23.57
N GLY A 101 47.18 -35.01 22.82
CA GLY A 101 48.21 -35.38 21.85
C GLY A 101 48.49 -34.35 20.75
N SER A 102 49.58 -33.62 20.95
CA SER A 102 50.44 -32.95 19.97
C SER A 102 49.97 -31.74 19.15
N PHE A 103 50.63 -30.63 19.52
CA PHE A 103 51.10 -29.45 18.80
C PHE A 103 51.28 -29.48 17.27
N SER A 104 51.34 -28.25 16.72
CA SER A 104 51.75 -27.81 15.36
C SER A 104 50.60 -27.74 14.34
N GLY A 105 50.32 -26.64 13.62
CA GLY A 105 50.96 -25.35 13.44
C GLY A 105 50.27 -24.61 12.26
N ALA A 106 50.69 -23.36 11.99
CA ALA A 106 50.44 -22.52 10.79
C ALA A 106 48.99 -21.99 10.59
N ALA A 107 48.72 -20.67 10.65
CA ALA A 107 49.13 -19.55 9.77
C ALA A 107 48.25 -19.37 8.51
N GLY A 108 47.82 -18.13 8.27
CA GLY A 108 47.08 -17.64 7.10
C GLY A 108 45.71 -17.08 7.50
N GLY A 109 45.45 -15.78 7.55
CA GLY A 109 45.89 -14.70 6.66
C GLY A 109 44.80 -14.50 5.60
N GLY A 110 44.01 -13.43 5.72
CA GLY A 110 42.91 -13.18 4.78
C GLY A 110 42.03 -11.98 5.12
N THR A 111 42.63 -10.80 5.22
CA THR A 111 41.96 -9.50 5.18
C THR A 111 41.64 -9.16 3.73
N ALA A 112 40.39 -8.83 3.40
CA ALA A 112 40.08 -8.06 2.18
C ALA A 112 38.76 -7.31 2.34
N THR A 113 38.91 -6.03 2.61
CA THR A 113 37.94 -4.96 2.42
C THR A 113 37.85 -4.63 0.94
N SER A 114 36.65 -4.45 0.39
CA SER A 114 36.49 -3.71 -0.88
C SER A 114 35.12 -3.05 -0.94
N SER A 115 35.14 -1.74 -0.66
CA SER A 115 34.19 -0.75 -1.10
C SER A 115 34.19 -0.63 -2.63
N MET A 116 33.02 -0.36 -3.20
CA MET A 116 32.81 0.25 -4.53
C MET A 116 31.45 0.93 -4.39
N ASP A 117 31.39 2.19 -3.98
CA ASP A 117 31.71 3.42 -4.71
C ASP A 117 30.95 3.56 -6.03
N VAL A 118 30.22 4.68 -6.05
CA VAL A 118 29.23 5.14 -7.00
C VAL A 118 29.88 6.18 -7.90
N PRO A 119 29.69 6.10 -9.23
CA PRO A 119 29.67 7.27 -10.10
C PRO A 119 28.24 7.45 -10.65
N GLY A 120 27.64 8.63 -10.78
CA GLY A 120 28.21 9.94 -11.06
C GLY A 120 27.71 10.43 -12.42
N SER A 121 26.92 11.51 -12.42
CA SER A 121 26.77 12.55 -13.46
C SER A 121 26.09 12.27 -14.82
N GLY A 122 24.93 12.91 -14.99
CA GLY A 122 24.50 13.72 -16.15
C GLY A 122 23.44 14.71 -15.63
N GLN A 123 23.58 16.04 -15.63
CA GLN A 123 23.68 16.99 -16.76
C GLN A 123 22.73 16.61 -17.89
N GLU A 124 21.80 17.40 -18.41
CA GLU A 124 21.32 18.78 -18.27
C GLU A 124 19.92 18.76 -18.95
N GLU A 125 18.98 19.63 -18.58
CA GLU A 125 18.26 20.51 -19.52
C GLU A 125 17.11 21.25 -18.82
N ASP A 126 17.39 22.53 -18.62
CA ASP A 126 16.49 23.63 -18.36
C ASP A 126 15.54 23.82 -19.55
N LEU A 127 14.24 23.65 -19.33
CA LEU A 127 13.20 24.12 -20.23
C LEU A 127 12.12 24.82 -19.40
N GLN A 128 12.38 26.11 -19.19
CA GLN A 128 11.38 27.15 -18.93
C GLN A 128 10.15 26.96 -19.82
N GLN A 129 8.99 26.72 -19.20
CA GLN A 129 7.70 26.87 -19.87
C GLN A 129 6.84 27.87 -19.10
N GLN A 130 6.50 28.93 -19.84
CA GLN A 130 5.66 30.05 -19.43
C GLN A 130 4.29 29.60 -18.91
N PRO A 131 3.63 30.41 -18.06
CA PRO A 131 2.28 30.12 -17.58
C PRO A 131 1.26 30.26 -18.72
N VAL A 132 0.80 29.13 -19.26
CA VAL A 132 -0.31 29.09 -20.21
C VAL A 132 -1.60 29.38 -19.44
N GLN A 133 -2.16 30.58 -19.63
CA GLN A 133 -3.52 30.91 -19.20
C GLN A 133 -4.49 29.89 -19.81
N ARG A 134 -4.97 28.94 -19.01
CA ARG A 134 -6.10 28.08 -19.41
C ARG A 134 -7.39 28.86 -19.17
N GLN A 135 -7.94 29.40 -20.25
CA GLN A 135 -9.38 29.66 -20.31
C GLN A 135 -10.13 28.35 -20.03
N PRO A 136 -11.15 28.34 -19.15
CA PRO A 136 -11.98 27.16 -18.92
C PRO A 136 -12.85 26.92 -20.14
N GLN A 137 -12.41 26.02 -21.02
CA GLN A 137 -13.25 25.41 -22.05
C GLN A 137 -14.17 24.38 -21.36
N PRO A 138 -15.46 24.32 -21.71
CA PRO A 138 -16.38 23.33 -21.15
C PRO A 138 -15.92 21.93 -21.56
N MET A 139 -15.65 21.08 -20.57
CA MET A 139 -15.18 19.72 -20.79
C MET A 139 -16.23 18.94 -21.61
N ALA A 140 -15.82 18.46 -22.78
CA ALA A 140 -16.59 17.46 -23.51
C ALA A 140 -16.78 16.22 -22.62
N PRO A 141 -17.95 15.55 -22.68
CA PRO A 141 -18.19 14.35 -21.87
C PRO A 141 -17.10 13.31 -22.16
N PRO A 142 -16.59 12.62 -21.12
CA PRO A 142 -15.55 11.62 -21.29
C PRO A 142 -16.01 10.59 -22.32
N THR A 143 -15.23 10.44 -23.39
CA THR A 143 -15.53 9.45 -24.44
C THR A 143 -15.66 8.05 -23.81
N ALA A 144 -16.56 7.21 -24.35
CA ALA A 144 -16.81 5.86 -23.84
C ALA A 144 -15.53 5.02 -23.67
N ALA A 145 -14.52 5.26 -24.52
CA ALA A 145 -13.20 4.67 -24.41
C ALA A 145 -12.49 5.05 -23.09
N GLN A 146 -12.52 6.32 -22.68
CA GLN A 146 -11.89 6.80 -21.45
C GLN A 146 -12.55 6.21 -20.21
N VAL A 147 -13.88 6.12 -20.18
CA VAL A 147 -14.62 5.50 -19.07
C VAL A 147 -14.29 4.01 -18.97
N SER A 148 -14.25 3.30 -20.10
CA SER A 148 -13.88 1.88 -20.11
C SER A 148 -12.44 1.65 -19.65
N ALA A 149 -11.51 2.54 -20.02
CA ALA A 149 -10.11 2.47 -19.61
C ALA A 149 -9.93 2.77 -18.12
N ALA A 150 -10.65 3.77 -17.59
CA ALA A 150 -10.64 4.08 -16.16
C ALA A 150 -11.16 2.90 -15.32
N LYS A 151 -12.27 2.29 -15.75
CA LYS A 151 -12.82 1.10 -15.10
C LYS A 151 -11.88 -0.10 -15.17
N ALA A 152 -11.22 -0.32 -16.32
CA ALA A 152 -10.24 -1.39 -16.47
C ALA A 152 -9.01 -1.16 -15.56
N ALA A 153 -8.55 0.09 -15.42
CA ALA A 153 -7.46 0.43 -14.52
C ALA A 153 -7.85 0.20 -13.05
N GLN A 154 -9.08 0.56 -12.64
CA GLN A 154 -9.58 0.29 -11.30
C GLN A 154 -9.66 -1.21 -11.02
N GLN A 155 -10.17 -2.00 -11.99
CA GLN A 155 -10.21 -3.46 -11.87
C GLN A 155 -8.80 -4.05 -11.69
N SER A 156 -7.85 -3.61 -12.50
CA SER A 156 -6.45 -4.06 -12.39
C SER A 156 -5.82 -3.71 -11.03
N ARG A 157 -6.18 -2.57 -10.43
CA ARG A 157 -5.72 -2.21 -9.07
C ARG A 157 -6.29 -3.16 -8.02
N MET A 158 -7.59 -3.49 -8.11
CA MET A 158 -8.22 -4.44 -7.20
C MET A 158 -7.61 -5.83 -7.34
N ASP A 159 -7.40 -6.31 -8.56
CA ASP A 159 -6.76 -7.61 -8.81
C ASP A 159 -5.34 -7.66 -8.22
N GLY A 160 -4.55 -6.59 -8.41
CA GLY A 160 -3.22 -6.48 -7.80
C GLY A 160 -3.22 -6.40 -6.27
N GLN A 161 -4.29 -5.86 -5.65
CA GLN A 161 -4.46 -5.89 -4.19
C GLN A 161 -4.76 -7.31 -3.68
N LEU A 162 -5.51 -8.11 -4.44
CA LEU A 162 -5.78 -9.51 -4.11
C LEU A 162 -4.51 -10.36 -4.18
N ASP A 163 -3.71 -10.20 -5.23
CA ASP A 163 -2.42 -10.90 -5.34
C ASP A 163 -1.48 -10.56 -4.16
N LYS A 164 -1.47 -9.29 -3.73
CA LYS A 164 -0.71 -8.86 -2.55
C LYS A 164 -1.24 -9.54 -1.28
N LEU A 165 -2.56 -9.58 -1.09
CA LEU A 165 -3.17 -10.26 0.05
C LEU A 165 -2.78 -11.74 0.12
N ASP A 166 -2.82 -12.45 -1.01
CA ASP A 166 -2.42 -13.86 -1.08
C ASP A 166 -0.93 -14.03 -0.73
N ALA A 167 -0.07 -13.13 -1.20
CA ALA A 167 1.34 -13.13 -0.82
C ALA A 167 1.53 -12.89 0.70
N LEU A 168 0.75 -11.98 1.30
CA LEU A 168 0.80 -11.71 2.74
C LEU A 168 0.33 -12.90 3.58
N ILE A 169 -0.74 -13.58 3.15
CA ILE A 169 -1.24 -14.79 3.82
C ILE A 169 -0.14 -15.85 3.84
N ASN A 170 0.46 -16.13 2.69
CA ASN A 170 1.56 -17.10 2.60
C ASN A 170 2.76 -16.71 3.48
N LYS A 171 3.14 -15.42 3.52
CA LYS A 171 4.21 -14.94 4.40
C LYS A 171 3.88 -15.09 5.88
N ALA A 172 2.63 -14.81 6.26
CA ALA A 172 2.16 -14.95 7.64
C ALA A 172 2.12 -16.41 8.09
N ASP A 173 1.66 -17.33 7.24
CA ASP A 173 1.64 -18.76 7.54
C ASP A 173 3.04 -19.33 7.73
N ASN A 174 3.97 -18.97 6.83
CA ASN A 174 5.38 -19.35 6.95
C ASN A 174 6.00 -18.84 8.26
N ALA A 175 5.72 -17.58 8.61
CA ALA A 175 6.17 -16.99 9.86
C ALA A 175 5.61 -17.71 11.09
N GLN A 176 4.31 -18.01 11.09
CA GLN A 176 3.65 -18.73 12.18
C GLN A 176 4.27 -20.11 12.39
N LEU A 177 4.48 -20.86 11.31
CA LEU A 177 5.12 -22.17 11.35
C LEU A 177 6.55 -22.05 11.92
N ALA A 178 7.36 -21.13 11.40
CA ALA A 178 8.73 -20.91 11.86
C ALA A 178 8.79 -20.51 13.35
N MET A 179 7.93 -19.60 13.80
CA MET A 179 7.82 -19.22 15.22
C MET A 179 7.51 -20.41 16.11
N SER A 180 6.55 -21.24 15.71
CA SER A 180 6.15 -22.41 16.49
C SER A 180 7.30 -23.42 16.63
N GLU A 181 8.04 -23.68 15.54
CA GLU A 181 9.17 -24.61 15.53
C GLU A 181 10.37 -24.07 16.32
N GLN A 182 10.72 -22.79 16.14
CA GLN A 182 11.79 -22.15 16.90
C GLN A 182 11.49 -22.17 18.40
N THR A 183 10.24 -21.90 18.79
CA THR A 183 9.79 -21.99 20.18
C THR A 183 9.94 -23.41 20.73
N LYS A 184 9.57 -24.43 19.96
CA LYS A 184 9.77 -25.85 20.34
C LYS A 184 11.25 -26.17 20.52
N GLN A 185 12.11 -25.74 19.59
CA GLN A 185 13.56 -25.96 19.67
C GLN A 185 14.16 -25.31 20.91
N MET A 186 13.82 -24.05 21.18
CA MET A 186 14.26 -23.32 22.38
C MET A 186 13.83 -24.05 23.65
N ARG A 187 12.57 -24.49 23.75
CA ARG A 187 12.08 -25.25 24.90
C ARG A 187 12.81 -26.58 25.10
N ARG A 188 13.25 -27.24 24.02
CA ARG A 188 14.05 -28.48 24.11
C ARG A 188 15.47 -28.21 24.58
N MET A 189 16.07 -27.09 24.19
CA MET A 189 17.44 -26.72 24.61
C MET A 189 17.50 -26.15 26.03
N ALA A 190 16.38 -25.65 26.55
CA ALA A 190 16.25 -25.17 27.92
C ALA A 190 15.92 -26.27 28.94
N LYS A 191 15.66 -27.50 28.47
CA LYS A 191 15.50 -28.70 29.32
C LYS A 191 16.82 -29.44 29.38
#